data_AF-A0ABD0Q7N6-F1
#
_entry.id   AF-A0ABD0Q7N6-F1
#
_cell.length_a   1.000
_cell.length_b   1.000
_cell.length_c   1.000
_cell.angle_alpha   90.00
_cell.angle_beta   90.00
_cell.angle_gamma   90.00
#
_symmetry.space_group_name_H-M   'P 1'
#
loop_
_entity.id
_entity.type
_entity.pdbx_description
1 polymer ?
#
loop_
_entity_poly.entity_id
_entity_poly.type
_entity_poly.pdbx_seq_one_letter_code
_entity_poly.pdbx_strand_id
1 'polypeptide(L)' 'LWFENQGVFTTRQKTALASVSLARIICDNTGILRVPYDPFRFTSPANFVNCADIPAFDLSPWIET' A
#
# COMPACT_ATOMS: atom_id res chain seq x y z
N LEU A 1 -5.66 1.80 19.79
CA LEU A 1 -5.05 3.12 19.50
C LEU A 1 -5.40 3.49 18.06
N TRP A 2 -5.85 4.72 17.80
CA TRP A 2 -6.08 5.21 16.43
C TRP A 2 -4.73 5.58 15.79
N PHE A 3 -4.49 5.20 14.53
CA PHE A 3 -3.16 5.32 13.92
C PHE A 3 -2.69 6.77 13.76
N GLU A 4 -3.62 7.72 13.60
CA GLU A 4 -3.26 9.14 13.44
C GLU A 4 -3.02 9.85 14.76
N ASN A 5 -3.32 9.22 15.91
CA ASN A 5 -3.09 9.84 17.21
C ASN A 5 -1.60 10.21 17.38
N GLN A 6 -1.34 11.29 18.11
CA GLN A 6 0.02 11.67 18.48
C GLN A 6 0.66 10.56 19.33
N GLY A 7 1.95 10.30 19.10
CA GLY A 7 2.72 9.29 19.83
C GLY A 7 2.52 7.84 19.36
N VAL A 8 1.56 7.54 18.46
CA VAL A 8 1.39 6.18 17.92
C VAL A 8 2.41 5.88 16.81
N PHE A 9 2.55 6.82 15.87
CA PHE A 9 3.52 6.75 14.78
C PHE A 9 4.23 8.10 14.63
N THR A 10 5.48 8.08 14.19
CA THR A 10 6.21 9.29 13.77
C THR A 10 5.59 9.89 12.51
N THR A 11 5.91 11.15 12.21
CA THR A 11 5.44 11.79 10.97
C THR A 11 5.86 11.01 9.73
N ARG A 12 7.10 10.48 9.69
CA ARG A 12 7.61 9.69 8.55
C ARG A 12 6.85 8.37 8.40
N GLN A 13 6.57 7.69 9.51
CA GLN A 13 5.77 6.46 9.50
C GLN A 13 4.34 6.72 9.01
N LYS A 14 3.70 7.83 9.42
CA LYS A 14 2.36 8.21 8.94
C LYS A 14 2.36 8.50 7.44
N THR A 15 3.39 9.16 6.91
CA THR A 15 3.54 9.38 5.46
C THR A 15 3.64 8.07 4.69
N ALA A 16 4.39 7.08 5.19
CA ALA A 16 4.45 5.75 4.58
C ALA A 16 3.08 5.05 4.67
N LEU A 17 2.41 5.07 5.84
CA LEU A 17 1.07 4.47 5.98
C LEU A 17 0.05 5.07 5.01
N ALA A 18 0.12 6.37 4.73
CA ALA A 18 -0.78 7.03 3.80
C ALA A 18 -0.60 6.60 2.33
N SER A 19 0.52 5.97 1.97
CA SER A 19 0.77 5.49 0.60
C SER A 19 0.34 4.03 0.36
N VAL A 20 -0.10 3.31 1.42
CA VAL A 20 -0.54 1.91 1.28
C VAL A 20 -1.82 1.82 0.45
N SER A 21 -1.92 0.77 -0.37
CA SER A 21 -3.13 0.46 -1.13
C SER A 21 -3.51 -1.01 -0.98
N LEU A 22 -4.81 -1.31 -1.06
CA LEU A 22 -5.28 -2.70 -1.08
C LEU A 22 -4.75 -3.47 -2.30
N ALA A 23 -4.55 -2.77 -3.43
CA ALA A 23 -3.92 -3.34 -4.62
C ALA A 23 -2.50 -3.85 -4.31
N ARG A 24 -1.69 -3.07 -3.57
CA ARG A 24 -0.35 -3.49 -3.13
C ARG A 24 -0.41 -4.69 -2.18
N ILE A 25 -1.34 -4.68 -1.22
CA ILE A 25 -1.52 -5.81 -0.29
C ILE A 25 -1.81 -7.11 -1.04
N ILE A 26 -2.69 -7.08 -2.06
CA ILE A 26 -2.98 -8.26 -2.90
C ILE A 26 -1.70 -8.73 -3.62
N CYS A 27 -0.97 -7.80 -4.22
CA CYS A 27 0.27 -8.10 -4.94
C CYS A 27 1.36 -8.71 -4.06
N ASP A 28 1.51 -8.27 -2.80
CA ASP A 28 2.54 -8.78 -1.89
C ASP A 28 2.21 -10.14 -1.29
N ASN A 29 0.94 -10.50 -1.17
CA ASN A 29 0.50 -11.64 -0.37
C ASN A 29 -0.17 -12.75 -1.18
N THR A 30 -0.19 -12.65 -2.51
CA THR A 30 -0.82 -13.64 -3.39
C THR A 30 0.03 -13.90 -4.64
N GLY A 31 -0.39 -14.86 -5.48
CA GLY A 31 0.21 -15.08 -6.80
C GLY A 31 -0.40 -14.23 -7.93
N ILE A 32 -1.25 -13.24 -7.60
CA ILE A 32 -1.90 -12.39 -8.61
C ILE A 32 -0.89 -11.34 -9.11
N LEU A 33 -0.76 -11.22 -10.44
CA LEU A 33 0.21 -10.33 -11.08
C LEU A 33 -0.38 -9.05 -11.66
N ARG A 34 -1.71 -9.00 -11.85
CA ARG A 34 -2.43 -7.85 -12.36
C ARG A 34 -3.66 -7.57 -11.52
N VAL A 35 -3.84 -6.32 -11.08
CA VAL A 35 -4.89 -5.89 -10.16
C VAL A 35 -5.52 -4.58 -10.64
N PRO A 36 -6.77 -4.26 -10.25
CA PRO A 36 -7.28 -2.91 -10.41
C PRO A 36 -6.45 -1.94 -9.53
N TYR A 37 -6.19 -0.74 -10.02
CA TYR A 37 -5.47 0.28 -9.25
C TYR A 37 -6.22 0.65 -7.97
N ASP A 38 -7.55 0.79 -8.06
CA ASP A 38 -8.46 0.97 -6.93
C ASP A 38 -9.44 -0.22 -6.86
N PRO A 39 -9.22 -1.19 -5.96
CA PRO A 39 -10.07 -2.37 -5.84
C PRO A 39 -11.52 -2.09 -5.40
N PHE A 40 -11.83 -0.87 -4.93
CA PHE A 40 -13.20 -0.50 -4.55
C PHE A 40 -14.02 0.05 -5.73
N ARG A 41 -13.39 0.30 -6.88
CA ARG A 41 -14.06 0.76 -8.10
C ARG A 41 -14.17 -0.35 -9.12
N PHE A 42 -15.35 -0.46 -9.73
CA PHE A 42 -15.52 -1.35 -10.86
C PHE A 42 -14.56 -0.95 -11.99
N THR A 43 -13.69 -1.88 -12.36
CA THR A 43 -12.64 -1.70 -13.36
C THR A 43 -12.62 -2.92 -14.26
N SER A 44 -12.68 -2.72 -15.58
CA SER A 44 -12.53 -3.83 -16.53
C SER A 44 -11.15 -4.48 -16.37
N PRO A 45 -11.03 -5.83 -16.42
CA PRO A 45 -9.74 -6.53 -16.37
C PRO A 45 -8.70 -6.03 -17.40
N ALA A 46 -9.17 -5.49 -18.54
CA ALA A 46 -8.31 -4.87 -19.54
C ALA A 46 -7.48 -3.69 -18.98
N ASN A 47 -8.02 -2.98 -17.99
CA ASN A 47 -7.42 -1.80 -17.36
C ASN A 47 -6.65 -2.13 -16.07
N PHE A 48 -6.44 -3.42 -15.76
CA PHE A 48 -5.63 -3.79 -14.60
C PHE A 48 -4.16 -3.45 -14.84
N VAL A 49 -3.49 -2.96 -13.80
CA VAL A 49 -2.06 -2.63 -13.81
C VAL A 49 -1.24 -3.83 -13.34
N ASN A 50 0.05 -3.90 -13.71
CA ASN A 50 0.91 -4.97 -13.19
C ASN A 50 1.32 -4.65 -11.75
N CYS A 51 1.46 -5.68 -10.91
CA CYS A 51 1.97 -5.54 -9.56
C CYS A 51 3.38 -4.95 -9.49
N ALA A 52 4.18 -5.09 -10.55
CA ALA A 52 5.50 -4.46 -10.66
C ALA A 52 5.43 -2.92 -10.79
N ASP A 53 4.30 -2.39 -11.25
CA ASP A 53 4.08 -0.95 -11.44
C ASP A 53 3.53 -0.28 -10.16
N ILE A 54 3.17 -1.07 -9.14
CA ILE A 54 2.65 -0.58 -7.85
C ILE A 54 3.78 -0.53 -6.82
N PRO A 55 4.17 0.65 -6.31
CA PRO A 55 5.24 0.78 -5.33
C PRO A 55 5.02 -0.10 -4.09
N ALA A 56 6.08 -0.77 -3.64
CA ALA A 56 6.10 -1.49 -2.38
C ALA A 56 5.93 -0.55 -1.18
N PHE A 57 5.41 -1.08 -0.07
CA PHE A 57 5.29 -0.31 1.17
C PHE A 57 6.68 0.04 1.74
N ASP A 58 6.91 1.33 2.00
CA ASP A 58 8.19 1.82 2.53
C ASP A 58 8.29 1.58 4.04
N LEU A 59 9.11 0.60 4.43
CA LEU A 59 9.42 0.27 5.81
C LEU A 59 10.65 1.00 6.36
N SER A 60 11.34 1.81 5.55
CA SER A 60 12.52 2.56 6.03
C SER A 60 12.27 3.43 7.26
N PRO A 61 11.07 4.02 7.50
CA PRO A 61 10.81 4.79 8.72
C PRO A 61 10.73 3.97 10.02
N TRP A 62 10.82 2.64 9.95
CA TRP A 62 10.85 1.73 11.11
C TRP A 62 12.26 1.23 11.45
N ILE A 63 13.26 1.60 10.66
CA ILE A 63 14.65 1.28 10.99
C ILE A 63 15.03 2.09 12.23
N GLU A 64 15.29 1.39 13.33
CA GLU A 64 15.81 1.99 14.56
C GLU A 64 17.27 2.44 14.34
N THR A 65 17.60 3.64 14.78
CA THR A 65 18.95 4.21 14.80
C THR A 65 19.53 4.19 16.19
#